data_AF-A0AB38JIK1-F1
#
_entry.id   AF-A0AB38JIK1-F1
#
_cell.length_a   1.000
_cell.length_b   1.000
_cell.length_c   1.000
_cell.angle_alpha   90.00
_cell.angle_beta   90.00
_cell.angle_gamma   90.00
#
_symmetry.space_group_name_H-M   'P 1'
#
loop_
_entity.id
_entity.type
_entity.pdbx_description
1 polymer ?
#
loop_
_entity_poly.entity_id
_entity_poly.type
_entity_poly.pdbx_seq_one_letter_code
_entity_poly.pdbx_strand_id
1 'polypeptide(L)'
;MTPSLSRPLASGLAALALTGGLLAGAAPAFAASAPPAMTTASEAAVYEPANLSPGSQLVKGQGLLSANGAVRFVLQDDGNAVVYNAGRATWSSGTQGRGERLVMQTDGNLVIYDAAGRPVWFTGTSDFGSTLWIQDDGNLVVYRYSGSPAWASSVNGRIAAPDDPILESGQTLFADQQLTAGPERAVMQADGNFVLYGPQGARWSTGTSGVGNRLVMQTDGNAVVYGDGESVKWASGTAGNPGAELYLGGDGLVIDGPRGPVWTSLSQTRRDTLRDGSVLVSGDQLTSTSGAWRAVMQADGNFVVYGPRGADWSTGTSIRGSFLTLAGDGFLVMNAPGTQEGEGHWGNVPDVLFSTGPFRLVMQNDGNLVEYDATDRVIWASRR
;
A
#
# COMPACT_ATOMS: atom_id res chain seq x y z
N MET A 1 -1.56 -8.70 -48.78
CA MET A 1 -2.52 -7.60 -48.99
C MET A 1 -2.04 -6.37 -48.23
N THR A 2 -1.41 -5.45 -48.94
CA THR A 2 -1.02 -4.04 -48.66
C THR A 2 -0.44 -3.54 -50.00
N PRO A 3 -0.60 -2.28 -50.45
CA PRO A 3 -0.34 -0.98 -49.77
C PRO A 3 -1.62 -0.14 -49.58
N SER A 4 -1.77 0.90 -48.73
CA SER A 4 -0.94 2.01 -48.20
C SER A 4 -1.14 3.37 -48.91
N LEU A 5 -1.21 4.46 -48.11
CA LEU A 5 -1.15 5.90 -48.49
C LEU A 5 -2.40 6.46 -49.23
N SER A 6 -2.80 7.75 -49.11
CA SER A 6 -2.41 8.87 -48.23
C SER A 6 -3.48 10.00 -48.25
N ARG A 7 -3.44 10.93 -47.27
CA ARG A 7 -4.16 12.24 -47.26
C ARG A 7 -3.43 13.24 -48.21
N PRO A 8 -3.72 14.57 -48.31
CA PRO A 8 -4.78 15.42 -47.70
C PRO A 8 -5.38 16.50 -48.66
N LEU A 9 -6.01 17.53 -48.07
CA LEU A 9 -6.08 18.97 -48.46
C LEU A 9 -7.44 19.57 -48.86
N ALA A 10 -7.53 20.88 -48.59
CA ALA A 10 -8.74 21.67 -48.47
C ALA A 10 -8.86 22.77 -49.55
N SER A 11 -10.10 23.21 -49.79
CA SER A 11 -10.53 24.48 -50.38
C SER A 11 -12.07 24.49 -50.26
N GLY A 12 -12.80 25.60 -50.15
CA GLY A 12 -12.43 27.01 -50.22
C GLY A 12 -13.57 27.79 -50.89
N LEU A 13 -14.30 28.60 -50.09
CA LEU A 13 -15.14 29.75 -50.48
C LEU A 13 -16.06 29.68 -51.73
N ALA A 14 -17.36 29.87 -51.49
CA ALA A 14 -18.23 30.61 -52.42
C ALA A 14 -19.31 31.37 -51.64
N ALA A 15 -19.47 32.66 -51.93
CA ALA A 15 -20.57 33.48 -51.45
C ALA A 15 -21.21 34.18 -52.65
N LEU A 16 -22.55 34.29 -52.67
CA LEU A 16 -23.26 35.35 -53.40
C LEU A 16 -24.69 35.53 -52.83
N ALA A 17 -25.33 36.66 -53.15
CA ALA A 17 -26.38 37.28 -52.35
C ALA A 17 -27.74 37.47 -53.07
N LEU A 18 -28.65 38.23 -52.42
CA LEU A 18 -29.94 38.82 -52.91
C LEU A 18 -31.14 37.83 -52.89
N THR A 19 -32.38 38.15 -52.45
CA THR A 19 -33.13 39.41 -52.12
C THR A 19 -34.00 39.21 -50.86
N GLY A 20 -34.76 40.17 -50.28
CA GLY A 20 -34.85 41.63 -50.47
C GLY A 20 -36.28 42.24 -50.43
N GLY A 21 -36.81 42.63 -49.25
CA GLY A 21 -38.11 43.35 -49.07
C GLY A 21 -38.82 43.07 -47.73
N LEU A 22 -38.84 43.99 -46.74
CA LEU A 22 -39.93 44.97 -46.41
C LEU A 22 -41.23 44.31 -45.83
N LEU A 23 -41.93 44.79 -44.79
CA LEU A 23 -41.95 46.09 -44.06
C LEU A 23 -42.70 46.01 -42.69
N ALA A 24 -42.55 47.05 -41.85
CA ALA A 24 -43.36 47.47 -40.67
C ALA A 24 -43.37 46.60 -39.37
N GLY A 25 -43.40 47.15 -38.14
CA GLY A 25 -43.31 48.56 -37.72
C GLY A 25 -43.37 48.77 -36.18
N ALA A 26 -42.65 49.81 -35.69
CA ALA A 26 -42.71 50.53 -34.39
C ALA A 26 -43.19 49.87 -33.07
N ALA A 27 -42.38 49.96 -32.00
CA ALA A 27 -42.60 50.82 -30.81
C ALA A 27 -41.40 50.68 -29.80
N PRO A 28 -41.36 51.32 -28.60
CA PRO A 28 -40.29 52.25 -28.24
C PRO A 28 -39.25 51.71 -27.24
N ALA A 29 -38.16 52.49 -27.05
CA ALA A 29 -37.18 52.23 -26.02
C ALA A 29 -37.75 52.48 -24.61
N PHE A 30 -37.59 51.50 -23.71
CA PHE A 30 -37.69 51.68 -22.27
C PHE A 30 -36.31 51.52 -21.64
N ALA A 31 -35.99 52.39 -20.68
CA ALA A 31 -34.71 52.39 -20.00
C ALA A 31 -34.52 51.11 -19.17
N ALA A 32 -33.33 50.52 -19.22
CA ALA A 32 -32.97 49.40 -18.37
C ALA A 32 -32.87 49.87 -16.90
N SER A 33 -33.82 49.46 -16.07
CA SER A 33 -33.69 49.57 -14.62
C SER A 33 -32.56 48.68 -14.14
N ALA A 34 -31.54 49.25 -13.51
CA ALA A 34 -30.46 48.48 -12.89
C ALA A 34 -31.02 47.54 -11.80
N PRO A 35 -30.50 46.30 -11.67
CA PRO A 35 -30.86 45.43 -10.55
C PRO A 35 -30.42 46.05 -9.21
N PRO A 36 -31.12 45.78 -8.09
CA PRO A 36 -30.80 46.36 -6.80
C PRO A 36 -29.41 45.92 -6.32
N ALA A 37 -28.71 46.83 -5.64
CA ALA A 37 -27.40 46.56 -5.09
C ALA A 37 -27.45 45.39 -4.09
N MET A 38 -26.57 44.39 -4.28
CA MET A 38 -26.41 43.30 -3.33
C MET A 38 -26.01 43.86 -1.97
N THR A 39 -26.87 43.66 -0.97
CA THR A 39 -26.66 44.15 0.38
C THR A 39 -25.60 43.30 1.06
N THR A 40 -24.55 43.94 1.58
CA THR A 40 -23.40 43.27 2.19
C THR A 40 -23.74 42.70 3.56
N ALA A 41 -23.80 41.37 3.68
CA ALA A 41 -23.68 40.64 4.94
C ALA A 41 -23.18 39.21 4.67
N SER A 42 -21.90 39.07 4.30
CA SER A 42 -21.25 37.76 4.45
C SER A 42 -20.93 37.61 5.93
N GLU A 43 -21.60 36.66 6.58
CA GLU A 43 -21.05 36.04 7.77
C GLU A 43 -19.64 35.53 7.43
N ALA A 44 -18.65 35.86 8.25
CA ALA A 44 -17.25 35.58 7.93
C ALA A 44 -16.99 34.08 8.12
N ALA A 45 -16.95 33.34 7.01
CA ALA A 45 -16.61 31.91 7.03
C ALA A 45 -15.31 31.70 7.82
N VAL A 46 -15.38 30.87 8.86
CA VAL A 46 -14.25 30.59 9.75
C VAL A 46 -13.39 29.54 9.06
N TYR A 47 -12.22 29.96 8.60
CA TYR A 47 -11.22 29.07 8.04
C TYR A 47 -10.18 28.73 9.10
N GLU A 48 -10.06 27.45 9.39
CA GLU A 48 -8.93 26.87 10.10
C GLU A 48 -7.67 26.91 9.21
N PRO A 49 -6.47 26.61 9.76
CA PRO A 49 -5.26 26.39 8.97
C PRO A 49 -5.46 25.38 7.81
N ALA A 50 -4.47 25.23 6.95
CA ALA A 50 -4.55 24.37 5.75
C ALA A 50 -4.79 22.85 6.02
N ASN A 51 -4.98 22.43 7.27
CA ASN A 51 -5.24 21.04 7.65
C ASN A 51 -6.34 20.86 8.70
N LEU A 52 -6.86 19.63 8.78
CA LEU A 52 -7.73 19.15 9.86
C LEU A 52 -7.07 17.91 10.48
N SER A 53 -6.78 17.98 11.77
CA SER A 53 -6.16 16.89 12.55
C SER A 53 -7.12 15.73 12.85
N PRO A 54 -6.63 14.51 13.17
CA PRO A 54 -7.48 13.40 13.58
C PRO A 54 -8.30 13.78 14.84
N GLY A 55 -9.58 13.42 14.83
CA GLY A 55 -10.55 13.78 15.87
C GLY A 55 -11.20 15.16 15.69
N SER A 56 -10.65 16.04 14.84
CA SER A 56 -11.23 17.36 14.57
C SER A 56 -12.37 17.30 13.55
N GLN A 57 -13.24 18.32 13.59
CA GLN A 57 -14.42 18.43 12.73
C GLN A 57 -14.60 19.85 12.19
N LEU A 58 -15.30 19.95 11.06
CA LEU A 58 -15.88 21.18 10.54
C LEU A 58 -17.41 21.06 10.58
N VAL A 59 -18.11 22.11 11.00
CA VAL A 59 -19.57 22.26 10.80
C VAL A 59 -19.87 23.19 9.62
N LYS A 60 -21.15 23.35 9.28
CA LYS A 60 -21.62 24.32 8.28
C LYS A 60 -21.01 25.70 8.47
N GLY A 61 -20.64 26.34 7.36
CA GLY A 61 -19.98 27.64 7.30
C GLY A 61 -18.47 27.61 7.56
N GLN A 62 -17.92 26.51 8.09
CA GLN A 62 -16.49 26.36 8.39
C GLN A 62 -15.70 25.72 7.24
N GLY A 63 -14.39 25.98 7.22
CA GLY A 63 -13.51 25.51 6.16
C GLY A 63 -12.04 25.44 6.54
N LEU A 64 -11.22 25.07 5.56
CA LEU A 64 -9.76 25.17 5.58
C LEU A 64 -9.32 26.16 4.49
N LEU A 65 -8.27 26.94 4.73
CA LEU A 65 -7.66 27.81 3.74
C LEU A 65 -6.24 27.33 3.40
N SER A 66 -5.88 27.27 2.12
CA SER A 66 -4.53 26.88 1.68
C SER A 66 -3.47 27.87 2.14
N ALA A 67 -2.21 27.44 2.18
CA ALA A 67 -1.10 28.23 2.73
C ALA A 67 -0.91 29.57 1.99
N ASN A 68 -1.17 29.62 0.68
CA ASN A 68 -1.15 30.83 -0.13
C ASN A 68 -2.44 31.69 -0.07
N GLY A 69 -3.49 31.23 0.63
CA GLY A 69 -4.78 31.94 0.74
C GLY A 69 -5.67 31.91 -0.50
N ALA A 70 -5.28 31.23 -1.59
CA ALA A 70 -5.98 31.27 -2.88
C ALA A 70 -7.01 30.14 -3.07
N VAL A 71 -6.85 29.03 -2.34
CA VAL A 71 -7.72 27.86 -2.39
C VAL A 71 -8.40 27.68 -1.04
N ARG A 72 -9.72 27.46 -1.04
CA ARG A 72 -10.51 27.21 0.16
C ARG A 72 -11.31 25.93 0.03
N PHE A 73 -11.32 25.14 1.10
CA PHE A 73 -12.24 24.04 1.30
C PHE A 73 -13.30 24.47 2.31
N VAL A 74 -14.58 24.19 2.08
CA VAL A 74 -15.67 24.63 2.98
C VAL A 74 -16.77 23.57 3.04
N LEU A 75 -17.32 23.32 4.23
CA LEU A 75 -18.61 22.68 4.39
C LEU A 75 -19.69 23.78 4.36
N GLN A 76 -20.40 23.90 3.24
CA GLN A 76 -21.36 24.96 3.00
C GLN A 76 -22.63 24.78 3.84
N ASP A 77 -23.39 25.87 4.05
CA ASP A 77 -24.63 25.86 4.83
C ASP A 77 -25.73 24.98 4.22
N ASP A 78 -25.69 24.76 2.89
CA ASP A 78 -26.53 23.80 2.18
C ASP A 78 -26.15 22.33 2.48
N GLY A 79 -25.10 22.09 3.26
CA GLY A 79 -24.60 20.77 3.66
C GLY A 79 -23.59 20.14 2.69
N ASN A 80 -23.13 20.85 1.66
CA ASN A 80 -22.17 20.33 0.69
C ASN A 80 -20.73 20.74 1.01
N ALA A 81 -19.81 19.77 1.08
CA ALA A 81 -18.37 20.07 1.15
C ALA A 81 -17.81 20.35 -0.26
N VAL A 82 -17.13 21.49 -0.45
CA VAL A 82 -16.63 22.00 -1.74
C VAL A 82 -15.23 22.59 -1.64
N VAL A 83 -14.40 22.31 -2.65
CA VAL A 83 -13.14 23.03 -2.89
C VAL A 83 -13.38 24.13 -3.93
N TYR A 84 -12.93 25.34 -3.61
CA TYR A 84 -12.91 26.48 -4.51
C TYR A 84 -11.47 26.95 -4.75
N ASN A 85 -11.08 27.07 -6.01
CA ASN A 85 -9.83 27.71 -6.44
C ASN A 85 -10.19 28.96 -7.27
N ALA A 86 -9.65 30.14 -6.91
CA ALA A 86 -9.97 31.43 -7.54
C ALA A 86 -11.49 31.71 -7.68
N GLY A 87 -12.27 31.30 -6.67
CA GLY A 87 -13.74 31.45 -6.65
C GLY A 87 -14.52 30.42 -7.48
N ARG A 88 -13.86 29.58 -8.27
CA ARG A 88 -14.50 28.49 -9.04
C ARG A 88 -14.48 27.19 -8.25
N ALA A 89 -15.61 26.50 -8.15
CA ALA A 89 -15.67 25.16 -7.59
C ALA A 89 -14.87 24.16 -8.46
N THR A 90 -13.94 23.43 -7.85
CA THR A 90 -13.10 22.42 -8.53
C THR A 90 -13.44 21.00 -8.15
N TRP A 91 -13.95 20.78 -6.93
CA TRP A 91 -14.43 19.49 -6.42
C TRP A 91 -15.61 19.69 -5.46
N SER A 92 -16.53 18.73 -5.40
CA SER A 92 -17.61 18.72 -4.41
C SER A 92 -17.99 17.29 -3.99
N SER A 93 -18.31 17.13 -2.71
CA SER A 93 -18.79 15.85 -2.12
C SER A 93 -20.16 15.38 -2.61
N GLY A 94 -21.02 16.28 -3.12
CA GLY A 94 -22.38 15.92 -3.56
C GLY A 94 -23.37 15.73 -2.41
N THR A 95 -23.10 16.33 -1.24
CA THR A 95 -23.88 16.16 0.00
C THR A 95 -24.91 17.26 0.25
N GLN A 96 -25.29 18.02 -0.79
CA GLN A 96 -26.33 19.06 -0.73
C GLN A 96 -27.61 18.54 -0.06
N GLY A 97 -28.17 19.34 0.84
CA GLY A 97 -29.36 19.05 1.64
C GLY A 97 -29.18 17.98 2.71
N ARG A 98 -27.96 17.44 2.91
CA ARG A 98 -27.72 16.23 3.73
C ARG A 98 -26.56 16.34 4.71
N GLY A 99 -25.43 16.97 4.35
CA GLY A 99 -24.31 17.13 5.27
C GLY A 99 -24.62 18.13 6.39
N GLU A 100 -24.12 17.83 7.59
CA GLU A 100 -24.23 18.67 8.80
C GLU A 100 -22.86 18.96 9.41
N ARG A 101 -22.00 17.93 9.48
CA ARG A 101 -20.60 18.05 9.91
C ARG A 101 -19.70 17.13 9.09
N LEU A 102 -18.45 17.53 8.95
CA LEU A 102 -17.35 16.75 8.38
C LEU A 102 -16.35 16.45 9.50
N VAL A 103 -15.92 15.20 9.63
CA VAL A 103 -15.01 14.75 10.70
C VAL A 103 -13.84 14.01 10.08
N MET A 104 -12.61 14.44 10.40
CA MET A 104 -11.42 13.63 10.17
C MET A 104 -11.30 12.66 11.34
N GLN A 105 -11.76 11.42 11.17
CA GLN A 105 -11.84 10.46 12.26
C GLN A 105 -10.44 9.97 12.67
N THR A 106 -10.29 9.54 13.93
CA THR A 106 -9.01 9.02 14.45
C THR A 106 -8.56 7.73 13.76
N ASP A 107 -9.50 6.95 13.24
CA ASP A 107 -9.25 5.76 12.42
C ASP A 107 -8.72 6.07 11.00
N GLY A 108 -8.61 7.35 10.62
CA GLY A 108 -8.12 7.78 9.32
C GLY A 108 -9.17 7.89 8.22
N ASN A 109 -10.46 7.71 8.51
CA ASN A 109 -11.54 7.97 7.57
C ASN A 109 -12.00 9.43 7.64
N LEU A 110 -12.20 10.08 6.50
CA LEU A 110 -12.81 11.41 6.44
C LEU A 110 -14.29 11.26 6.07
N VAL A 111 -15.20 11.70 6.96
CA VAL A 111 -16.63 11.39 6.84
C VAL A 111 -17.50 12.64 7.01
N ILE A 112 -18.48 12.79 6.13
CA ILE A 112 -19.58 13.76 6.27
C ILE A 112 -20.79 13.04 6.84
N TYR A 113 -21.34 13.58 7.92
CA TYR A 113 -22.52 13.06 8.63
C TYR A 113 -23.74 13.95 8.43
N ASP A 114 -24.93 13.36 8.40
CA ASP A 114 -26.21 14.07 8.50
C ASP A 114 -26.53 14.50 9.95
N ALA A 115 -27.61 15.26 10.11
CA ALA A 115 -28.09 15.72 11.41
C ALA A 115 -28.56 14.59 12.35
N ALA A 116 -28.84 13.39 11.81
CA ALA A 116 -29.13 12.18 12.60
C ALA A 116 -27.86 11.36 12.93
N GLY A 117 -26.68 11.84 12.53
CA GLY A 117 -25.39 11.18 12.75
C GLY A 117 -25.10 10.01 11.80
N ARG A 118 -25.78 9.92 10.66
CA ARG A 118 -25.53 8.89 9.63
C ARG A 118 -24.49 9.38 8.61
N PRO A 119 -23.53 8.53 8.18
CA PRO A 119 -22.58 8.93 7.14
C PRO A 119 -23.29 9.09 5.80
N VAL A 120 -23.09 10.23 5.14
CA VAL A 120 -23.66 10.56 3.80
C VAL A 120 -22.60 10.65 2.70
N TRP A 121 -21.33 10.78 3.07
CA TRP A 121 -20.16 10.65 2.19
C TRP A 121 -18.92 10.30 3.03
N PHE A 122 -17.98 9.54 2.48
CA PHE A 122 -16.71 9.21 3.14
C PHE A 122 -15.60 8.87 2.14
N THR A 123 -14.34 9.04 2.52
CA THR A 123 -13.17 8.67 1.69
C THR A 123 -12.90 7.17 1.63
N GLY A 124 -13.31 6.43 2.67
CA GLY A 124 -13.07 5.00 2.79
C GLY A 124 -11.60 4.66 3.08
N THR A 125 -10.83 5.64 3.55
CA THR A 125 -9.49 5.47 4.12
C THR A 125 -9.60 4.94 5.55
N SER A 126 -8.52 4.37 6.08
CA SER A 126 -8.53 3.74 7.42
C SER A 126 -7.12 3.67 8.04
N ASP A 127 -6.30 4.67 7.71
CA ASP A 127 -4.90 4.74 8.10
C ASP A 127 -4.80 5.64 9.35
N PHE A 128 -4.58 5.07 10.53
CA PHE A 128 -4.63 5.79 11.82
C PHE A 128 -3.74 7.03 11.82
N GLY A 129 -4.21 8.10 12.48
CA GLY A 129 -3.49 9.37 12.56
C GLY A 129 -3.44 10.18 11.25
N SER A 130 -4.21 9.81 10.23
CA SER A 130 -4.29 10.57 8.98
C SER A 130 -4.84 11.99 9.18
N THR A 131 -4.32 12.93 8.39
CA THR A 131 -4.71 14.35 8.40
C THR A 131 -5.33 14.75 7.05
N LEU A 132 -6.35 15.59 7.07
CA LEU A 132 -6.85 16.23 5.85
C LEU A 132 -6.04 17.51 5.58
N TRP A 133 -5.66 17.77 4.33
CA TRP A 133 -4.99 19.00 3.91
C TRP A 133 -5.64 19.58 2.65
N ILE A 134 -5.75 20.91 2.58
CA ILE A 134 -6.02 21.64 1.34
C ILE A 134 -4.72 22.24 0.79
N GLN A 135 -4.41 21.93 -0.46
CA GLN A 135 -3.16 22.31 -1.11
C GLN A 135 -3.32 23.56 -1.98
N ASP A 136 -2.22 24.29 -2.14
CA ASP A 136 -2.13 25.53 -2.92
C ASP A 136 -2.43 25.36 -4.42
N ASP A 137 -2.37 24.12 -4.93
CA ASP A 137 -2.69 23.76 -6.32
C ASP A 137 -4.19 23.49 -6.57
N GLY A 138 -5.00 23.44 -5.51
CA GLY A 138 -6.43 23.11 -5.58
C GLY A 138 -6.80 21.69 -5.16
N ASN A 139 -5.83 20.85 -4.76
CA ASN A 139 -6.07 19.47 -4.37
C ASN A 139 -6.38 19.35 -2.87
N LEU A 140 -7.49 18.68 -2.52
CA LEU A 140 -7.80 18.23 -1.18
C LEU A 140 -7.29 16.79 -1.00
N VAL A 141 -6.48 16.54 0.03
CA VAL A 141 -5.78 15.26 0.25
C VAL A 141 -5.94 14.78 1.69
N VAL A 142 -6.26 13.50 1.87
CA VAL A 142 -6.03 12.82 3.16
C VAL A 142 -4.63 12.22 3.12
N TYR A 143 -3.76 12.69 4.00
CA TYR A 143 -2.40 12.20 4.17
C TYR A 143 -2.32 11.21 5.33
N ARG A 144 -1.65 10.07 5.09
CA ARG A 144 -1.27 9.12 6.15
C ARG A 144 -0.30 9.76 7.13
N TYR A 145 -0.15 9.14 8.29
CA TYR A 145 0.92 9.50 9.24
C TYR A 145 2.32 9.48 8.61
N SER A 146 2.58 8.59 7.62
CA SER A 146 3.84 8.55 6.86
C SER A 146 4.03 9.69 5.84
N GLY A 147 3.09 10.64 5.73
CA GLY A 147 3.14 11.72 4.74
C GLY A 147 2.79 11.30 3.30
N SER A 148 2.47 10.02 3.06
CA SER A 148 1.95 9.56 1.76
C SER A 148 0.43 9.83 1.62
N PRO A 149 -0.09 10.11 0.42
CA PRO A 149 -1.52 10.38 0.23
C PRO A 149 -2.35 9.09 0.27
N ALA A 150 -3.42 9.07 1.08
CA ALA A 150 -4.38 7.98 1.18
C ALA A 150 -5.64 8.18 0.33
N TRP A 151 -6.01 9.43 0.06
CA TRP A 151 -7.09 9.82 -0.85
C TRP A 151 -6.80 11.22 -1.41
N ALA A 152 -7.16 11.49 -2.65
CA ALA A 152 -7.07 12.84 -3.22
C ALA A 152 -8.25 13.18 -4.13
N SER A 153 -8.67 14.45 -4.07
CA SER A 153 -9.74 15.01 -4.90
C SER A 153 -9.43 15.02 -6.40
N SER A 154 -8.15 15.16 -6.76
CA SER A 154 -7.66 15.18 -8.16
C SER A 154 -7.88 13.87 -8.91
N VAL A 155 -7.86 12.73 -8.20
CA VAL A 155 -8.23 11.40 -8.71
C VAL A 155 -9.62 10.95 -8.23
N ASN A 156 -10.28 11.76 -7.41
CA ASN A 156 -11.56 11.51 -6.75
C ASN A 156 -11.67 10.11 -6.12
N GLY A 157 -10.60 9.67 -5.44
CA GLY A 157 -10.48 8.27 -5.01
C GLY A 157 -9.33 8.02 -4.05
N ARG A 158 -9.33 6.81 -3.49
CA ARG A 158 -8.25 6.31 -2.63
C ARG A 158 -6.98 6.12 -3.45
N ILE A 159 -5.85 6.43 -2.83
CA ILE A 159 -4.52 6.16 -3.36
C ILE A 159 -3.92 5.04 -2.50
N ALA A 160 -3.41 4.00 -3.15
CA ALA A 160 -2.73 2.90 -2.45
C ALA A 160 -1.57 3.46 -1.62
N ALA A 161 -1.25 2.80 -0.50
CA ALA A 161 -0.01 3.12 0.19
C ALA A 161 1.16 2.84 -0.78
N PRO A 162 2.20 3.69 -0.80
CA PRO A 162 3.48 3.22 -1.35
C PRO A 162 3.93 2.01 -0.52
N ASP A 163 4.74 1.16 -1.13
CA ASP A 163 5.45 0.15 -0.36
C ASP A 163 6.42 0.87 0.59
N ASP A 164 6.33 0.49 1.86
CA ASP A 164 7.20 0.94 2.93
C ASP A 164 7.60 -0.34 3.69
N PRO A 165 8.48 -1.17 3.09
CA PRO A 165 8.63 -2.54 3.53
C PRO A 165 9.68 -2.69 4.64
N ILE A 166 10.49 -1.66 4.93
CA ILE A 166 11.70 -1.76 5.76
C ILE A 166 11.53 -0.99 7.07
N LEU A 167 11.90 -1.63 8.17
CA LEU A 167 12.22 -1.00 9.46
C LEU A 167 13.74 -1.08 9.66
N GLU A 168 14.43 0.03 9.41
CA GLU A 168 15.91 0.09 9.40
C GLU A 168 16.50 -0.15 10.81
N SER A 169 17.79 -0.50 10.85
CA SER A 169 18.56 -0.66 12.09
C SER A 169 18.50 0.60 12.99
N GLY A 170 17.87 0.46 14.16
CA GLY A 170 17.67 1.52 15.15
C GLY A 170 16.27 2.15 15.14
N GLN A 171 15.44 1.84 14.15
CA GLN A 171 14.07 2.38 14.06
C GLN A 171 13.07 1.65 14.98
N THR A 172 11.94 2.31 15.21
CA THR A 172 10.85 1.82 16.06
C THR A 172 9.51 1.95 15.33
N LEU A 173 8.76 0.85 15.26
CA LEU A 173 7.38 0.79 14.80
C LEU A 173 6.46 0.80 16.04
N PHE A 174 5.75 1.90 16.23
CA PHE A 174 4.83 2.12 17.35
C PHE A 174 3.45 1.52 17.08
N ALA A 175 2.59 1.49 18.10
CA ALA A 175 1.20 1.08 17.98
C ALA A 175 0.47 1.82 16.83
N ASP A 176 -0.36 1.05 16.11
CA ASP A 176 -1.09 1.37 14.89
C ASP A 176 -0.25 1.79 13.67
N GLN A 177 1.08 1.63 13.73
CA GLN A 177 1.96 1.74 12.56
C GLN A 177 2.15 0.40 11.87
N GLN A 178 2.52 0.44 10.58
CA GLN A 178 2.64 -0.75 9.74
C GLN A 178 3.74 -0.61 8.67
N LEU A 179 4.30 -1.76 8.27
CA LEU A 179 5.07 -1.93 7.03
C LEU A 179 4.12 -2.42 5.92
N THR A 180 4.38 -2.05 4.67
CA THR A 180 3.57 -2.45 3.49
C THR A 180 4.44 -2.93 2.32
N ALA A 181 4.04 -4.06 1.72
CA ALA A 181 4.66 -4.61 0.51
C ALA A 181 3.57 -5.28 -0.36
N GLY A 182 3.11 -4.57 -1.39
CA GLY A 182 2.02 -5.01 -2.28
C GLY A 182 0.74 -5.38 -1.50
N PRO A 183 0.28 -6.65 -1.54
CA PRO A 183 -0.91 -7.09 -0.82
C PRO A 183 -0.64 -7.48 0.65
N GLU A 184 0.62 -7.51 1.09
CA GLU A 184 1.01 -7.87 2.45
C GLU A 184 1.21 -6.61 3.32
N ARG A 185 0.92 -6.71 4.61
CA ARG A 185 1.23 -5.67 5.61
C ARG A 185 1.63 -6.29 6.94
N ALA A 186 2.52 -5.65 7.69
CA ALA A 186 2.86 -6.06 9.05
C ALA A 186 2.58 -4.90 10.02
N VAL A 187 1.66 -5.10 10.97
CA VAL A 187 1.08 -4.03 11.80
C VAL A 187 1.45 -4.26 13.27
N MET A 188 1.98 -3.23 13.94
CA MET A 188 2.11 -3.20 15.40
C MET A 188 0.79 -2.68 15.95
N GLN A 189 -0.10 -3.56 16.41
CA GLN A 189 -1.50 -3.21 16.69
C GLN A 189 -1.69 -2.51 18.05
N ALA A 190 -2.74 -1.69 18.19
CA ALA A 190 -3.14 -1.05 19.46
C ALA A 190 -3.25 -2.00 20.66
N ASP A 191 -3.61 -3.27 20.46
CA ASP A 191 -3.71 -4.29 21.51
C ASP A 191 -2.35 -4.80 22.01
N GLY A 192 -1.27 -4.42 21.32
CA GLY A 192 0.10 -4.77 21.63
C GLY A 192 0.65 -5.99 20.91
N ASN A 193 -0.06 -6.53 19.90
CA ASN A 193 0.41 -7.63 19.07
C ASN A 193 1.08 -7.11 17.78
N PHE A 194 2.24 -7.66 17.39
CA PHE A 194 2.81 -7.39 16.07
C PHE A 194 2.40 -8.51 15.11
N VAL A 195 1.67 -8.18 14.05
CA VAL A 195 0.94 -9.16 13.22
C VAL A 195 1.17 -8.93 11.73
N LEU A 196 1.62 -9.99 11.05
CA LEU A 196 1.70 -10.08 9.60
C LEU A 196 0.34 -10.49 9.02
N TYR A 197 -0.16 -9.70 8.08
CA TYR A 197 -1.35 -9.94 7.29
C TYR A 197 -1.03 -10.10 5.81
N GLY A 198 -1.65 -11.09 5.18
CA GLY A 198 -1.78 -11.15 3.74
C GLY A 198 -3.23 -10.96 3.28
N PRO A 199 -3.53 -11.12 1.98
CA PRO A 199 -4.85 -10.87 1.40
C PRO A 199 -5.98 -11.77 1.94
N GLN A 200 -5.66 -12.87 2.64
CA GLN A 200 -6.64 -13.77 3.26
C GLN A 200 -6.77 -13.60 4.78
N GLY A 201 -6.03 -12.67 5.39
CA GLY A 201 -6.03 -12.43 6.84
C GLY A 201 -4.64 -12.58 7.48
N ALA A 202 -4.62 -12.73 8.80
CA ALA A 202 -3.38 -12.88 9.57
C ALA A 202 -2.65 -14.18 9.21
N ARG A 203 -1.34 -14.10 8.99
CA ARG A 203 -0.46 -15.25 8.71
C ARG A 203 0.42 -15.63 9.89
N TRP A 204 0.92 -14.62 10.61
CA TRP A 204 1.87 -14.77 11.70
C TRP A 204 1.70 -13.62 12.69
N SER A 205 2.01 -13.87 13.96
CA SER A 205 2.05 -12.83 14.99
C SER A 205 3.09 -13.15 16.07
N THR A 206 3.65 -12.12 16.70
CA THR A 206 4.48 -12.27 17.90
C THR A 206 3.71 -12.84 19.09
N GLY A 207 2.37 -12.77 19.08
CA GLY A 207 1.51 -13.25 20.16
C GLY A 207 1.57 -12.39 21.42
N THR A 208 2.09 -11.16 21.29
CA THR A 208 2.25 -10.20 22.38
C THR A 208 0.94 -9.46 22.63
N SER A 209 0.77 -8.93 23.84
CA SER A 209 -0.37 -8.08 24.21
C SER A 209 0.08 -7.01 25.21
N GLY A 210 -0.63 -5.89 25.25
CA GLY A 210 -0.33 -4.73 26.09
C GLY A 210 -0.38 -3.45 25.29
N VAL A 211 -1.30 -2.55 25.66
CA VAL A 211 -1.45 -1.23 25.01
C VAL A 211 -0.12 -0.48 25.06
N GLY A 212 0.31 0.08 23.94
CA GLY A 212 1.56 0.83 23.83
C GLY A 212 2.81 -0.04 23.68
N ASN A 213 2.69 -1.36 23.47
CA ASN A 213 3.82 -2.15 22.97
C ASN A 213 4.31 -1.56 21.63
N ARG A 214 5.62 -1.65 21.39
CA ARG A 214 6.29 -1.18 20.17
C ARG A 214 7.32 -2.20 19.71
N LEU A 215 7.52 -2.31 18.40
CA LEU A 215 8.59 -3.12 17.82
C LEU A 215 9.80 -2.22 17.55
N VAL A 216 10.98 -2.65 17.98
CA VAL A 216 12.26 -1.96 17.72
C VAL A 216 13.15 -2.89 16.92
N MET A 217 13.65 -2.42 15.78
CA MET A 217 14.79 -3.07 15.12
C MET A 217 16.06 -2.53 15.76
N GLN A 218 16.72 -3.33 16.59
CA GLN A 218 17.86 -2.87 17.38
C GLN A 218 19.14 -2.80 16.55
N THR A 219 20.05 -1.90 16.93
CA THR A 219 21.33 -1.68 16.23
C THR A 219 22.32 -2.86 16.34
N ASP A 220 22.06 -3.82 17.23
CA ASP A 220 22.77 -5.11 17.32
C ASP A 220 22.20 -6.19 16.39
N GLY A 221 21.14 -5.87 15.64
CA GLY A 221 20.46 -6.76 14.69
C GLY A 221 19.31 -7.58 15.28
N ASN A 222 18.86 -7.31 16.49
CA ASN A 222 17.73 -8.00 17.12
C ASN A 222 16.40 -7.25 16.90
N ALA A 223 15.35 -7.92 16.44
CA ALA A 223 14.00 -7.34 16.41
C ALA A 223 13.29 -7.66 17.73
N VAL A 224 12.82 -6.64 18.46
CA VAL A 224 12.28 -6.81 19.82
C VAL A 224 10.98 -6.05 20.01
N VAL A 225 9.95 -6.74 20.50
CA VAL A 225 8.72 -6.07 20.98
C VAL A 225 8.91 -5.72 22.44
N TYR A 226 8.91 -4.42 22.72
CA TYR A 226 8.95 -3.85 24.07
C TYR A 226 7.56 -3.39 24.49
N GLY A 227 7.21 -3.63 25.75
CA GLY A 227 6.08 -2.97 26.41
C GLY A 227 6.52 -1.97 27.46
N ASP A 228 5.61 -1.66 28.38
CA ASP A 228 5.85 -0.72 29.48
C ASP A 228 7.13 -1.05 30.28
N GLY A 229 7.81 -0.01 30.76
CA GLY A 229 9.05 -0.09 31.52
C GLY A 229 10.22 -0.76 30.79
N GLU A 230 10.24 -0.74 29.45
CA GLU A 230 11.20 -1.49 28.61
C GLU A 230 11.18 -3.01 28.85
N SER A 231 10.02 -3.56 29.24
CA SER A 231 9.85 -5.00 29.38
C SER A 231 9.81 -5.71 28.00
N VAL A 232 10.79 -6.58 27.75
CA VAL A 232 10.82 -7.44 26.55
C VAL A 232 9.62 -8.38 26.56
N LYS A 233 8.79 -8.31 25.52
CA LYS A 233 7.62 -9.19 25.31
C LYS A 233 7.92 -10.31 24.31
N TRP A 234 8.72 -10.02 23.30
CA TRP A 234 9.16 -10.95 22.25
C TRP A 234 10.49 -10.47 21.67
N ALA A 235 11.34 -11.39 21.20
CA ALA A 235 12.55 -11.07 20.45
C ALA A 235 12.79 -12.13 19.35
N SER A 236 13.35 -11.71 18.21
CA SER A 236 13.73 -12.62 17.12
C SER A 236 14.91 -13.53 17.48
N GLY A 237 15.78 -13.09 18.39
CA GLY A 237 17.00 -13.80 18.76
C GLY A 237 18.16 -13.59 17.78
N THR A 238 18.12 -12.51 17.00
CA THR A 238 19.09 -12.20 15.93
C THR A 238 20.19 -11.22 16.35
N ALA A 239 20.33 -10.94 17.65
CA ALA A 239 21.41 -10.13 18.22
C ALA A 239 22.80 -10.63 17.78
N GLY A 240 23.71 -9.69 17.50
CA GLY A 240 25.05 -9.96 16.97
C GLY A 240 25.18 -9.79 15.45
N ASN A 241 24.15 -9.27 14.78
CA ASN A 241 24.14 -8.92 13.36
C ASN A 241 24.00 -7.38 13.21
N PRO A 242 25.01 -6.59 13.62
CA PRO A 242 24.88 -5.14 13.68
C PRO A 242 24.57 -4.54 12.31
N GLY A 243 23.64 -3.58 12.29
CA GLY A 243 23.13 -2.98 11.06
C GLY A 243 22.12 -3.83 10.30
N ALA A 244 21.65 -4.96 10.86
CA ALA A 244 20.57 -5.73 10.25
C ALA A 244 19.25 -4.94 10.26
N GLU A 245 18.43 -5.17 9.23
CA GLU A 245 17.16 -4.49 9.01
C GLU A 245 16.02 -5.52 8.96
N LEU A 246 14.83 -5.13 9.40
CA LEU A 246 13.62 -5.96 9.26
C LEU A 246 12.87 -5.50 8.02
N TYR A 247 12.66 -6.38 7.04
CA TYR A 247 11.84 -6.06 5.87
C TYR A 247 10.67 -7.04 5.69
N LEU A 248 9.62 -6.54 5.03
CA LEU A 248 8.44 -7.29 4.62
C LEU A 248 8.60 -7.75 3.15
N GLY A 249 8.94 -9.02 2.96
CA GLY A 249 9.02 -9.66 1.65
C GLY A 249 7.68 -10.25 1.19
N GLY A 250 7.64 -10.79 -0.04
CA GLY A 250 6.41 -11.26 -0.71
C GLY A 250 5.64 -12.38 0.02
N ASP A 251 6.27 -13.04 0.98
CA ASP A 251 5.67 -14.11 1.78
C ASP A 251 5.72 -13.93 3.29
N GLY A 252 6.44 -12.92 3.79
CA GLY A 252 6.49 -12.59 5.20
C GLY A 252 7.68 -11.72 5.58
N LEU A 253 7.88 -11.58 6.89
CA LEU A 253 8.95 -10.79 7.48
C LEU A 253 10.28 -11.54 7.41
N VAL A 254 11.35 -10.81 7.07
CA VAL A 254 12.75 -11.25 7.00
C VAL A 254 13.60 -10.26 7.77
N ILE A 255 14.56 -10.74 8.58
CA ILE A 255 15.63 -9.89 9.13
C ILE A 255 16.87 -10.15 8.29
N ASP A 256 17.31 -9.13 7.57
CA ASP A 256 18.49 -9.20 6.70
C ASP A 256 19.72 -8.64 7.40
N GLY A 257 20.79 -9.44 7.46
CA GLY A 257 22.03 -9.08 8.13
C GLY A 257 23.14 -8.71 7.15
N PRO A 258 24.30 -8.21 7.64
CA PRO A 258 25.43 -7.83 6.79
C PRO A 258 26.10 -8.99 6.03
N ARG A 259 25.57 -10.23 6.15
CA ARG A 259 26.01 -11.43 5.42
C ARG A 259 24.83 -12.16 4.77
N GLY A 260 23.70 -11.49 4.58
CA GLY A 260 22.44 -12.06 4.15
C GLY A 260 21.49 -12.40 5.31
N PRO A 261 20.34 -13.01 4.99
CA PRO A 261 19.20 -13.15 5.88
C PRO A 261 19.47 -14.11 7.05
N VAL A 262 19.08 -13.67 8.25
CA VAL A 262 19.35 -14.39 9.52
C VAL A 262 18.11 -14.94 10.20
N TRP A 263 16.92 -14.46 9.83
CA TRP A 263 15.65 -14.92 10.37
C TRP A 263 14.52 -14.65 9.38
N THR A 264 13.53 -15.54 9.32
CA THR A 264 12.24 -15.25 8.68
C THR A 264 11.08 -15.70 9.58
N SER A 265 9.92 -15.10 9.36
CA SER A 265 8.65 -15.52 9.97
C SER A 265 8.15 -16.88 9.44
N LEU A 266 8.74 -17.44 8.38
CA LEU A 266 8.20 -18.60 7.67
C LEU A 266 8.31 -19.89 8.47
N SER A 267 9.39 -20.11 9.22
CA SER A 267 9.57 -21.23 10.17
C SER A 267 8.39 -21.43 11.12
N GLN A 268 7.63 -20.37 11.41
CA GLN A 268 6.49 -20.38 12.33
C GLN A 268 5.14 -20.52 11.63
N THR A 269 5.12 -20.62 10.29
CA THR A 269 3.89 -20.76 9.48
C THR A 269 3.90 -22.08 8.71
N ARG A 270 2.85 -22.90 8.84
CA ARG A 270 2.72 -24.12 8.04
C ARG A 270 2.15 -23.76 6.66
N ARG A 271 3.00 -23.82 5.63
CA ARG A 271 2.66 -23.52 4.23
C ARG A 271 3.35 -24.49 3.28
N ASP A 272 2.74 -24.74 2.12
CA ASP A 272 3.28 -25.60 1.06
C ASP A 272 4.00 -24.82 -0.05
N THR A 273 3.74 -23.51 -0.14
CA THR A 273 4.12 -22.66 -1.29
C THR A 273 4.98 -21.48 -0.86
N LEU A 274 6.09 -21.24 -1.57
CA LEU A 274 6.80 -19.96 -1.63
C LEU A 274 6.44 -19.17 -2.89
N ARG A 275 6.55 -17.85 -2.83
CA ARG A 275 6.45 -16.91 -3.95
C ARG A 275 7.81 -16.32 -4.32
N ASP A 276 7.87 -15.61 -5.43
CA ASP A 276 8.99 -14.74 -5.76
C ASP A 276 9.31 -13.71 -4.67
N GLY A 277 10.59 -13.34 -4.58
CA GLY A 277 11.13 -12.51 -3.50
C GLY A 277 11.16 -13.20 -2.14
N SER A 278 10.93 -14.52 -2.06
CA SER A 278 10.96 -15.26 -0.80
C SER A 278 12.33 -15.84 -0.49
N VAL A 279 12.64 -15.88 0.79
CA VAL A 279 13.87 -16.42 1.37
C VAL A 279 13.52 -17.54 2.35
N LEU A 280 14.29 -18.64 2.35
CA LEU A 280 14.36 -19.59 3.47
C LEU A 280 15.74 -19.51 4.13
N VAL A 281 15.77 -19.35 5.45
CA VAL A 281 16.98 -19.52 6.27
C VAL A 281 16.97 -20.87 6.99
N SER A 282 18.10 -21.25 7.60
CA SER A 282 18.22 -22.46 8.41
C SER A 282 17.09 -22.60 9.44
N GLY A 283 16.28 -23.67 9.33
CA GLY A 283 15.15 -23.97 10.19
C GLY A 283 13.79 -23.70 9.54
N ASP A 284 13.74 -22.89 8.47
CA ASP A 284 12.52 -22.71 7.69
C ASP A 284 12.18 -23.98 6.88
N GLN A 285 10.89 -24.21 6.65
CA GLN A 285 10.41 -25.34 5.87
C GLN A 285 9.11 -25.05 5.12
N LEU A 286 8.96 -25.67 3.95
CA LEU A 286 7.66 -25.92 3.35
C LEU A 286 7.12 -27.26 3.80
N THR A 287 5.82 -27.37 3.98
CA THR A 287 5.11 -28.61 4.35
C THR A 287 3.90 -28.77 3.44
N SER A 288 3.84 -29.87 2.71
CA SER A 288 2.71 -30.22 1.83
C SER A 288 1.36 -30.19 2.56
N THR A 289 0.26 -30.00 1.81
CA THR A 289 -1.10 -29.96 2.38
C THR A 289 -1.46 -31.25 3.15
N SER A 290 -1.01 -32.41 2.70
CA SER A 290 -1.12 -33.69 3.42
C SER A 290 -0.30 -33.74 4.72
N GLY A 291 0.79 -32.98 4.81
CA GLY A 291 1.76 -33.02 5.91
C GLY A 291 2.74 -34.20 5.84
N ALA A 292 2.62 -35.07 4.84
CA ALA A 292 3.49 -36.23 4.66
C ALA A 292 4.89 -35.87 4.15
N TRP A 293 5.00 -34.71 3.50
CA TRP A 293 6.23 -34.20 2.87
C TRP A 293 6.58 -32.80 3.34
N ARG A 294 7.88 -32.54 3.51
CA ARG A 294 8.44 -31.23 3.85
C ARG A 294 9.73 -30.96 3.07
N ALA A 295 9.96 -29.72 2.66
CA ALA A 295 11.24 -29.24 2.15
C ALA A 295 11.86 -28.32 3.20
N VAL A 296 13.04 -28.65 3.72
CA VAL A 296 13.63 -28.03 4.92
C VAL A 296 14.98 -27.42 4.57
N MET A 297 15.18 -26.16 4.97
CA MET A 297 16.48 -25.52 4.90
C MET A 297 17.29 -25.82 6.17
N GLN A 298 18.47 -26.44 6.02
CA GLN A 298 19.21 -27.04 7.13
C GLN A 298 20.38 -26.17 7.62
N ALA A 299 20.77 -26.37 8.89
CA ALA A 299 21.83 -25.58 9.57
C ALA A 299 23.26 -25.86 9.06
N ASP A 300 23.44 -26.90 8.24
CA ASP A 300 24.65 -27.18 7.50
C ASP A 300 24.69 -26.51 6.11
N GLY A 301 23.57 -25.91 5.66
CA GLY A 301 23.45 -25.29 4.34
C GLY A 301 22.88 -26.20 3.25
N ASN A 302 22.38 -27.39 3.58
CA ASN A 302 21.67 -28.26 2.64
C ASN A 302 20.18 -27.90 2.59
N PHE A 303 19.55 -28.00 1.42
CA PHE A 303 18.09 -27.87 1.28
C PHE A 303 17.51 -29.23 0.86
N VAL A 304 16.67 -29.81 1.71
CA VAL A 304 16.36 -31.25 1.69
C VAL A 304 14.86 -31.50 1.73
N VAL A 305 14.36 -32.30 0.78
CA VAL A 305 12.97 -32.79 0.77
C VAL A 305 12.92 -34.12 1.52
N TYR A 306 12.13 -34.14 2.60
CA TYR A 306 11.82 -35.32 3.40
C TYR A 306 10.42 -35.83 3.12
N GLY A 307 10.29 -37.15 3.00
CA GLY A 307 9.03 -37.87 2.99
C GLY A 307 8.86 -38.81 4.18
N PRO A 308 7.82 -39.66 4.17
CA PRO A 308 7.52 -40.59 5.26
C PRO A 308 8.61 -41.64 5.55
N ARG A 309 9.59 -41.81 4.66
CA ARG A 309 10.68 -42.80 4.78
C ARG A 309 12.06 -42.19 5.03
N GLY A 310 12.20 -40.87 5.10
CA GLY A 310 13.49 -40.18 5.24
C GLY A 310 13.70 -39.07 4.20
N ALA A 311 14.95 -38.69 3.98
CA ALA A 311 15.33 -37.77 2.91
C ALA A 311 15.12 -38.44 1.54
N ASP A 312 14.69 -37.66 0.56
CA ASP A 312 14.32 -38.13 -0.78
C ASP A 312 14.93 -37.21 -1.86
N TRP A 313 14.68 -35.90 -1.75
CA TRP A 313 15.36 -34.77 -2.43
C TRP A 313 16.54 -34.17 -1.63
N SER A 314 17.65 -33.74 -2.24
CA SER A 314 18.49 -32.66 -1.68
C SER A 314 19.25 -31.87 -2.75
N THR A 315 19.54 -30.60 -2.50
CA THR A 315 20.47 -29.78 -3.32
C THR A 315 21.90 -30.32 -3.30
N GLY A 316 22.30 -31.03 -2.23
CA GLY A 316 23.67 -31.53 -2.05
C GLY A 316 24.66 -30.44 -1.62
N THR A 317 24.15 -29.28 -1.20
CA THR A 317 24.93 -28.17 -0.65
C THR A 317 25.24 -28.39 0.83
N SER A 318 26.30 -27.77 1.35
CA SER A 318 26.71 -27.94 2.77
C SER A 318 27.56 -26.77 3.28
N ILE A 319 27.25 -25.55 2.85
CA ILE A 319 27.88 -24.32 3.36
C ILE A 319 27.02 -23.76 4.50
N ARG A 320 27.45 -23.93 5.75
CA ARG A 320 26.72 -23.43 6.94
C ARG A 320 26.39 -21.94 6.80
N GLY A 321 25.15 -21.58 7.12
CA GLY A 321 24.63 -20.21 7.02
C GLY A 321 24.13 -19.83 5.62
N SER A 322 24.18 -20.76 4.66
CA SER A 322 23.51 -20.56 3.37
C SER A 322 22.01 -20.32 3.56
N PHE A 323 21.40 -19.72 2.55
CA PHE A 323 19.97 -19.47 2.47
C PHE A 323 19.48 -19.75 1.04
N LEU A 324 18.20 -20.09 0.91
CA LEU A 324 17.56 -20.35 -0.37
C LEU A 324 16.72 -19.11 -0.75
N THR A 325 16.87 -18.60 -1.96
CA THR A 325 16.05 -17.50 -2.49
C THR A 325 15.28 -17.99 -3.71
N LEU A 326 13.99 -17.65 -3.81
CA LEU A 326 13.24 -17.68 -5.07
C LEU A 326 13.17 -16.26 -5.60
N ALA A 327 14.04 -15.92 -6.54
CA ALA A 327 14.20 -14.56 -7.06
C ALA A 327 13.03 -14.13 -7.96
N GLY A 328 12.88 -12.81 -8.16
CA GLY A 328 11.79 -12.21 -8.95
C GLY A 328 11.75 -12.59 -10.44
N ASP A 329 12.86 -13.12 -10.95
CA ASP A 329 13.04 -13.63 -12.31
C ASP A 329 12.85 -15.15 -12.42
N GLY A 330 12.47 -15.83 -11.33
CA GLY A 330 12.22 -17.27 -11.31
C GLY A 330 13.49 -18.11 -11.11
N PHE A 331 14.59 -17.52 -10.64
CA PHE A 331 15.75 -18.30 -10.25
C PHE A 331 15.60 -18.77 -8.80
N LEU A 332 15.52 -20.09 -8.61
CA LEU A 332 15.66 -20.72 -7.30
C LEU A 332 17.14 -20.98 -7.02
N VAL A 333 17.71 -20.30 -6.03
CA VAL A 333 19.15 -20.18 -5.82
C VAL A 333 19.53 -20.44 -4.36
N MET A 334 20.60 -21.23 -4.17
CA MET A 334 21.29 -21.40 -2.89
C MET A 334 22.45 -20.41 -2.79
N ASN A 335 22.32 -19.43 -1.90
CA ASN A 335 23.30 -18.37 -1.67
C ASN A 335 24.17 -18.70 -0.44
N ALA A 336 25.43 -18.27 -0.45
CA ALA A 336 26.34 -18.45 0.69
C ALA A 336 26.40 -17.15 1.54
N PRO A 337 26.86 -17.21 2.81
CA PRO A 337 26.93 -16.01 3.65
C PRO A 337 27.81 -14.91 3.06
N GLY A 338 27.20 -13.77 2.73
CA GLY A 338 27.88 -12.58 2.20
C GLY A 338 28.19 -12.61 0.70
N THR A 339 27.57 -13.50 -0.08
CA THR A 339 27.57 -13.41 -1.56
C THR A 339 26.47 -12.47 -2.04
N GLN A 340 26.64 -11.85 -3.20
CA GLN A 340 25.58 -11.03 -3.82
C GLN A 340 24.50 -11.92 -4.46
N GLU A 341 23.32 -11.34 -4.75
CA GLU A 341 22.29 -12.04 -5.51
C GLU A 341 22.83 -12.49 -6.87
N GLY A 342 22.57 -13.76 -7.24
CA GLY A 342 23.07 -14.37 -8.47
C GLY A 342 24.44 -15.04 -8.37
N GLU A 343 25.20 -14.87 -7.27
CA GLU A 343 26.46 -15.59 -7.01
C GLU A 343 26.25 -16.98 -6.34
N GLY A 344 25.06 -17.56 -6.52
CA GLY A 344 24.67 -18.80 -5.87
C GLY A 344 25.57 -20.00 -6.20
N HIS A 345 25.85 -20.82 -5.19
CA HIS A 345 26.69 -22.02 -5.33
C HIS A 345 25.89 -23.26 -5.78
N TRP A 346 24.57 -23.15 -5.84
CA TRP A 346 23.65 -24.05 -6.54
C TRP A 346 22.44 -23.25 -7.00
N GLY A 347 21.84 -23.62 -8.13
CA GLY A 347 20.57 -23.06 -8.58
C GLY A 347 20.03 -23.79 -9.80
N ASN A 348 18.72 -23.74 -10.02
CA ASN A 348 18.14 -24.10 -11.31
C ASN A 348 18.00 -22.87 -12.19
N VAL A 349 18.74 -22.83 -13.29
CA VAL A 349 18.43 -21.96 -14.43
C VAL A 349 17.15 -22.51 -15.07
N PRO A 350 16.04 -21.78 -15.09
CA PRO A 350 14.84 -22.26 -15.76
C PRO A 350 15.03 -22.20 -17.29
N ASP A 351 14.22 -22.91 -18.07
CA ASP A 351 14.16 -22.74 -19.54
C ASP A 351 13.41 -21.41 -19.86
N VAL A 352 14.02 -20.29 -19.47
CA VAL A 352 13.42 -18.95 -19.29
C VAL A 352 13.00 -18.22 -20.58
N LEU A 353 13.18 -18.82 -21.76
CA LEU A 353 12.88 -18.15 -23.03
C LEU A 353 11.39 -17.79 -23.21
N PHE A 354 10.50 -18.34 -22.37
CA PHE A 354 9.05 -18.13 -22.45
C PHE A 354 8.31 -18.02 -21.10
N SER A 355 9.00 -17.86 -19.97
CA SER A 355 8.37 -17.80 -18.64
C SER A 355 8.13 -16.38 -18.14
N THR A 356 7.03 -16.17 -17.41
CA THR A 356 6.62 -14.87 -16.86
C THR A 356 6.19 -15.03 -15.41
N GLY A 357 6.73 -14.19 -14.52
CA GLY A 357 6.30 -14.14 -13.12
C GLY A 357 4.86 -13.60 -12.93
N PRO A 358 4.29 -13.70 -11.72
CA PRO A 358 4.99 -14.14 -10.51
C PRO A 358 5.29 -15.64 -10.46
N PHE A 359 6.42 -15.98 -9.86
CA PHE A 359 6.90 -17.35 -9.72
C PHE A 359 6.50 -17.95 -8.38
N ARG A 360 6.39 -19.28 -8.31
CA ARG A 360 6.13 -19.97 -7.04
C ARG A 360 6.73 -21.37 -6.97
N LEU A 361 7.20 -21.76 -5.78
CA LEU A 361 7.74 -23.08 -5.48
C LEU A 361 6.81 -23.82 -4.52
N VAL A 362 6.34 -25.01 -4.90
CA VAL A 362 5.28 -25.76 -4.20
C VAL A 362 5.76 -27.14 -3.78
N MET A 363 5.63 -27.47 -2.49
CA MET A 363 5.87 -28.80 -1.91
C MET A 363 4.63 -29.67 -2.04
N GLN A 364 4.61 -30.57 -3.01
CA GLN A 364 3.44 -31.38 -3.36
C GLN A 364 3.24 -32.62 -2.47
N ASN A 365 2.06 -33.24 -2.57
CA ASN A 365 1.65 -34.41 -1.78
C ASN A 365 2.27 -35.75 -2.25
N ASP A 366 2.89 -35.77 -3.42
CA ASP A 366 3.65 -36.92 -3.98
C ASP A 366 5.15 -36.86 -3.64
N GLY A 367 5.59 -35.77 -3.01
CA GLY A 367 6.99 -35.51 -2.65
C GLY A 367 7.78 -34.72 -3.69
N ASN A 368 7.15 -34.27 -4.78
CA ASN A 368 7.77 -33.36 -5.71
C ASN A 368 7.75 -31.93 -5.16
N LEU A 369 8.92 -31.32 -5.04
CA LEU A 369 9.05 -29.87 -5.00
C LEU A 369 9.07 -29.35 -6.44
N VAL A 370 8.15 -28.46 -6.79
CA VAL A 370 7.87 -28.03 -8.18
C VAL A 370 7.75 -26.52 -8.26
N GLU A 371 8.41 -25.92 -9.25
CA GLU A 371 8.36 -24.50 -9.55
C GLU A 371 7.42 -24.21 -10.72
N TYR A 372 6.61 -23.15 -10.58
CA TYR A 372 5.57 -22.74 -11.52
C TYR A 372 5.70 -21.28 -11.93
N ASP A 373 5.37 -20.98 -13.18
CA ASP A 373 5.14 -19.60 -13.64
C ASP A 373 3.69 -19.14 -13.40
N ALA A 374 3.39 -17.89 -13.77
CA ALA A 374 2.06 -17.30 -13.63
C ALA A 374 0.95 -17.98 -14.46
N THR A 375 1.30 -18.90 -15.36
CA THR A 375 0.35 -19.65 -16.21
C THR A 375 0.13 -21.10 -15.74
N ASP A 376 0.60 -21.44 -14.53
CA ASP A 376 0.59 -22.79 -13.95
C ASP A 376 1.40 -23.83 -14.72
N ARG A 377 2.31 -23.39 -15.60
CA ARG A 377 3.27 -24.27 -16.26
C ARG A 377 4.43 -24.59 -15.31
N VAL A 378 4.79 -25.86 -15.21
CA VAL A 378 5.99 -26.34 -14.51
C VAL A 378 7.23 -25.83 -15.25
N ILE A 379 8.11 -25.15 -14.52
CA ILE A 379 9.40 -24.68 -15.03
C ILE A 379 10.56 -25.56 -14.53
N TRP A 380 10.46 -26.03 -13.29
CA TRP A 380 11.43 -26.91 -12.66
C TRP A 380 10.74 -27.89 -11.72
N ALA A 381 11.32 -29.07 -11.53
CA ALA A 381 10.91 -30.02 -10.51
C ALA A 381 12.12 -30.80 -9.97
N SER A 382 12.10 -31.06 -8.66
CA SER A 382 13.10 -31.87 -7.96
C SER A 382 13.21 -33.32 -8.47
N ARG A 383 12.18 -33.84 -9.14
CA ARG A 383 12.18 -35.14 -9.84
C ARG A 383 11.71 -34.94 -11.28
N ARG A 384 12.16 -35.81 -12.18
CA ARG A 384 11.76 -35.87 -13.59
C ARG A 384 10.72 -36.96 -13.82
#